data_AF-A0A2D0JXX4-F1
#
_entry.id   AF-A0A2D0JXX4-F1
#
_cell.length_a   1.000
_cell.length_b   1.000
_cell.length_c   1.000
_cell.angle_alpha   90.00
_cell.angle_beta   90.00
_cell.angle_gamma   90.00
#
_symmetry.space_group_name_H-M   'P 1'
#
loop_
_entity.id
_entity.type
_entity.pdbx_description
1 polymer ?
#
loop_
_entity_poly.entity_id
_entity_poly.type
_entity_poly.pdbx_seq_one_letter_code
_entity_poly.pdbx_strand_id
1 'polypeptide(L)'
;MYQVYMLSPSAHKSMERERETLGRETERHLNTNGRWSGFPPKRDNRLLYWSSFEEAQQAANQMMLWRKRKINVSQVEFSNQRILERLIPFEDKYIPCLQGYQTNKVSKVEIDNI
;
A
#
# COMPACT_ATOMS: atom_id res chain seq x y z
N MET A 1 15.28 15.69 -6.74
CA MET A 1 14.23 14.85 -7.34
C MET A 1 14.20 13.56 -6.56
N TYR A 2 13.03 13.13 -6.10
CA TYR A 2 12.87 11.90 -5.32
C TYR A 2 12.28 10.82 -6.23
N GLN A 3 12.81 9.60 -6.08
CA GLN A 3 12.38 8.42 -6.80
C GLN A 3 12.18 7.30 -5.77
N VAL A 4 11.01 6.68 -5.80
CA VAL A 4 10.66 5.57 -4.91
C VAL A 4 9.85 4.52 -5.66
N TYR A 5 9.78 3.32 -5.11
CA TYR A 5 8.95 2.24 -5.61
C TYR A 5 7.77 2.00 -4.67
N MET A 6 6.57 1.80 -5.22
CA MET A 6 5.36 1.54 -4.44
C MET A 6 4.57 0.39 -5.03
N LEU A 7 3.91 -0.37 -4.15
CA LEU A 7 3.01 -1.43 -4.57
C LEU A 7 1.64 -0.87 -4.92
N SER A 8 1.08 -1.32 -6.05
CA SER A 8 -0.27 -0.96 -6.51
C SER A 8 -1.07 -2.23 -6.90
N PRO A 9 -2.39 -2.25 -6.71
CA PRO A 9 -3.20 -3.39 -7.13
C PRO A 9 -3.31 -3.40 -8.66
N SER A 10 -3.16 -4.56 -9.30
CA SER A 10 -3.24 -4.64 -10.77
C SER A 10 -4.65 -4.38 -11.33
N ALA A 11 -5.67 -4.59 -10.51
CA ALA A 11 -7.06 -4.26 -10.79
C ALA A 11 -7.79 -4.05 -9.47
N HIS A 12 -8.52 -2.94 -9.35
CA HIS A 12 -9.41 -2.69 -8.22
C HIS A 12 -10.68 -2.01 -8.72
N LYS A 13 -11.86 -2.56 -8.37
CA LYS A 13 -13.16 -2.01 -8.79
C LYS A 13 -13.35 -0.52 -8.48
N SER A 14 -12.68 -0.02 -7.43
CA SER A 14 -12.71 1.41 -7.11
C SER A 14 -11.91 2.27 -8.09
N MET A 15 -10.82 1.74 -8.65
CA MET A 15 -10.02 2.45 -9.68
C MET A 15 -10.77 2.50 -11.01
N GLU A 16 -11.46 1.42 -11.37
CA GLU A 16 -12.34 1.38 -12.55
C GLU A 16 -13.45 2.44 -12.43
N ARG A 17 -14.16 2.47 -11.30
CA ARG A 17 -15.19 3.49 -11.03
C ARG A 17 -14.64 4.91 -10.99
N GLU A 18 -13.47 5.14 -10.38
CA GLU A 18 -12.84 6.45 -10.35
C GLU A 18 -12.43 6.92 -11.76
N ARG A 19 -11.94 6.02 -12.61
CA ARG A 19 -11.64 6.32 -14.01
C ARG A 19 -12.89 6.70 -14.78
N GLU A 20 -13.98 5.96 -14.62
CA GLU A 20 -15.28 6.25 -15.25
C GLU A 20 -15.86 7.59 -14.76
N THR A 21 -15.71 7.91 -13.48
CA THR A 21 -16.33 9.10 -12.87
C THR A 21 -15.50 10.36 -13.08
N LEU A 22 -14.17 10.27 -13.01
CA LEU A 22 -13.25 11.41 -13.01
C LEU A 22 -12.46 11.57 -14.31
N GLY A 23 -12.57 10.63 -15.25
CA GLY A 23 -11.83 10.65 -16.51
C GLY A 23 -10.30 10.53 -16.36
N ARG A 24 -9.80 10.17 -15.17
CA ARG A 24 -8.36 10.04 -14.88
C ARG A 24 -8.05 8.75 -14.16
N GLU A 25 -6.90 8.17 -14.46
CA GLU A 25 -6.37 7.06 -13.68
C GLU A 25 -5.89 7.60 -12.32
N THR A 26 -6.42 7.02 -11.24
CA THR A 26 -5.96 7.29 -9.88
C THR A 26 -5.18 6.08 -9.42
N GLU A 27 -3.84 6.16 -9.54
CA GLU A 27 -2.97 5.13 -8.99
C GLU A 27 -3.14 5.10 -7.47
N ARG A 28 -3.40 3.90 -6.97
CA ARG A 28 -3.54 3.62 -5.53
C ARG A 28 -2.39 2.76 -5.09
N HIS A 29 -1.81 3.10 -3.94
CA HIS A 29 -0.65 2.43 -3.38
C HIS A 29 -0.92 1.92 -1.97
N LEU A 30 -0.11 0.96 -1.54
CA LEU A 30 -0.24 0.35 -0.22
C LEU A 30 0.05 1.39 0.87
N ASN A 31 -0.82 1.47 1.87
CA ASN A 31 -0.64 2.31 3.05
C ASN A 31 -0.23 1.51 4.28
N THR A 32 0.13 2.21 5.36
CA THR A 32 0.58 1.63 6.64
C THR A 32 -0.47 0.81 7.39
N ASN A 33 -1.70 0.71 6.88
CA ASN A 33 -2.79 -0.07 7.46
C ASN A 33 -3.17 -1.27 6.57
N GLY A 34 -2.39 -1.54 5.51
CA GLY A 34 -2.68 -2.60 4.54
C GLY A 34 -3.85 -2.30 3.59
N ARG A 35 -4.17 -1.01 3.35
CA ARG A 35 -5.21 -0.55 2.39
C ARG A 35 -4.59 0.18 1.20
N TRP A 36 -5.35 0.26 0.10
CA TRP A 36 -4.98 1.00 -1.11
C TRP A 36 -5.45 2.47 -1.05
N SER A 37 -4.51 3.41 -1.05
CA SER A 37 -4.76 4.85 -0.96
C SER A 37 -4.14 5.61 -2.12
N GLY A 38 -4.73 6.74 -2.53
CA GLY A 38 -4.20 7.53 -3.66
C GLY A 38 -2.91 8.29 -3.34
N PHE A 39 -2.13 8.58 -4.37
CA PHE A 39 -0.98 9.48 -4.33
C PHE A 39 -1.36 10.90 -4.83
N PRO A 40 -0.83 11.99 -4.25
CA PRO A 40 0.01 12.06 -3.06
C PRO A 40 -0.74 11.69 -1.76
N PRO A 41 -0.04 11.20 -0.72
CA PRO A 41 -0.66 10.81 0.55
C PRO A 41 -1.30 12.01 1.27
N LYS A 42 -2.50 11.76 1.80
CA LYS A 42 -3.12 12.61 2.83
C LYS A 42 -2.45 12.37 4.19
N ARG A 43 -2.57 13.32 5.13
CA ARG A 43 -1.88 13.29 6.44
C ARG A 43 -2.06 11.98 7.20
N ASP A 44 -3.27 11.41 7.14
CA ASP A 44 -3.64 10.21 7.91
C ASP A 44 -3.49 8.90 7.13
N ASN A 45 -3.12 8.97 5.84
CA ASN A 45 -2.98 7.81 4.95
C ASN A 45 -1.57 7.78 4.36
N ARG A 46 -0.59 7.53 5.24
CA ARG A 46 0.82 7.41 4.84
C ARG A 46 1.01 6.17 3.96
N LEU A 47 1.72 6.34 2.85
CA LEU A 47 2.00 5.27 1.89
C LEU A 47 3.33 4.61 2.19
N LEU A 48 3.40 3.30 1.99
CA LEU A 48 4.63 2.53 2.09
C LEU A 48 5.42 2.63 0.79
N TYR A 49 6.73 2.78 0.88
CA TYR A 49 7.62 2.79 -0.27
C TYR A 49 8.88 1.95 -0.05
N TRP A 50 9.51 1.56 -1.15
CA TRP A 50 10.79 0.87 -1.20
C TRP A 50 11.83 1.73 -1.93
N SER A 51 13.08 1.65 -1.47
CA SER A 51 14.23 2.29 -2.11
C SER A 51 14.74 1.53 -3.34
N SER A 52 14.43 0.23 -3.43
CA SER A 52 14.86 -0.63 -4.54
C SER A 52 13.67 -1.26 -5.25
N PHE A 53 13.78 -1.37 -6.58
CA PHE A 53 12.84 -2.12 -7.40
C PHE A 53 12.82 -3.60 -7.01
N GLU A 54 13.98 -4.18 -6.71
CA GLU A 54 14.11 -5.59 -6.35
C GLU A 54 13.35 -5.92 -5.06
N GLU A 55 13.53 -5.10 -4.02
CA GLU A 55 12.83 -5.27 -2.74
C GLU A 55 11.31 -5.10 -2.92
N ALA A 56 10.89 -4.11 -3.71
CA ALA A 56 9.48 -3.92 -4.04
C ALA A 56 8.92 -5.14 -4.78
N GLN A 57 9.66 -5.70 -5.73
CA GLN A 57 9.24 -6.88 -6.48
C GLN A 57 9.16 -8.13 -5.60
N GLN A 58 10.08 -8.31 -4.65
CA GLN A 58 10.01 -9.37 -3.65
C GLN A 58 8.74 -9.24 -2.79
N ALA A 59 8.43 -8.02 -2.30
CA ALA A 59 7.21 -7.77 -1.54
C ALA A 59 5.93 -8.00 -2.38
N ALA A 60 5.93 -7.62 -3.65
CA ALA A 60 4.84 -7.88 -4.58
C ALA A 60 4.60 -9.39 -4.77
N ASN A 61 5.68 -10.16 -4.96
CA ASN A 61 5.62 -11.61 -5.09
C ASN A 61 5.10 -12.27 -3.80
N GLN A 62 5.57 -11.82 -2.65
CA GLN A 62 5.11 -12.31 -1.34
C GLN A 62 3.61 -12.04 -1.13
N MET A 63 3.15 -10.83 -1.44
CA MET A 63 1.74 -10.46 -1.38
C MET A 63 0.89 -11.29 -2.36
N MET A 64 1.41 -11.58 -3.57
CA MET A 64 0.75 -12.45 -4.54
C MET A 64 0.56 -13.86 -4.01
N LEU A 65 1.58 -14.45 -3.35
CA LEU A 65 1.49 -15.78 -2.74
C LEU A 65 0.42 -15.83 -1.65
N TRP A 66 0.35 -14.81 -0.80
CA TRP A 66 -0.62 -14.77 0.30
C TRP A 66 -2.05 -14.44 -0.13
N ARG A 67 -2.21 -13.54 -1.10
CA ARG A 67 -3.52 -12.99 -1.48
C ARG A 67 -4.07 -13.59 -2.77
N LYS A 68 -3.27 -14.35 -3.53
CA LYS A 68 -3.59 -14.86 -4.87
C LYS A 68 -4.07 -13.75 -5.81
N ARG A 69 -3.47 -12.56 -5.69
CA ARG A 69 -3.79 -11.38 -6.50
C ARG A 69 -2.51 -10.82 -7.09
N LYS A 70 -2.59 -10.39 -8.35
CA LYS A 70 -1.48 -9.72 -9.02
C LYS A 70 -1.29 -8.31 -8.42
N ILE A 71 -0.06 -8.01 -8.05
CA ILE A 71 0.39 -6.74 -7.52
C ILE A 71 1.41 -6.16 -8.51
N ASN A 72 1.28 -4.88 -8.80
CA ASN A 72 2.21 -4.15 -9.64
C ASN A 72 3.21 -3.38 -8.77
N VAL A 73 4.38 -3.12 -9.33
CA VAL A 73 5.38 -2.20 -8.75
C VAL A 73 5.39 -0.94 -9.62
N SER A 74 5.01 0.19 -9.05
CA SER A 74 5.06 1.50 -9.71
C SER A 74 6.34 2.23 -9.28
N GLN A 75 7.10 2.76 -10.25
CA GLN A 75 8.11 3.79 -9.98
C GLN A 75 7.41 5.15 -9.90
N VAL A 76 7.60 5.85 -8.78
CA VAL A 76 6.95 7.15 -8.52
C VAL A 76 8.03 8.21 -8.36
N GLU A 77 7.93 9.25 -9.17
CA GLU A 77 8.86 10.39 -9.19
C GLU A 77 8.16 11.67 -8.77
N PHE A 78 8.81 12.46 -7.92
CA PHE A 78 8.27 13.73 -7.45
C PHE A 78 9.38 14.66 -6.94
N SER A 79 9.09 15.97 -6.86
CA SER A 79 10.05 17.00 -6.43
C SER A 79 9.74 17.60 -5.06
N ASN A 80 8.54 17.37 -4.51
CA ASN A 80 8.08 18.02 -3.29
C ASN A 80 8.49 17.23 -2.03
N GLN A 81 9.38 17.80 -1.21
CA GLN A 81 9.85 17.20 0.06
C GLN A 81 8.71 16.86 1.03
N ARG A 82 7.62 17.65 1.06
CA ARG A 82 6.45 17.37 1.94
C ARG A 82 5.72 16.09 1.55
N ILE A 83 5.87 15.63 0.31
CA ILE A 83 5.36 14.31 -0.11
C ILE A 83 6.22 13.23 0.52
N LEU A 84 7.55 13.34 0.44
CA LEU A 84 8.49 12.36 1.02
C LEU A 84 8.26 12.20 2.53
N GLU A 85 8.07 13.29 3.26
CA GLU A 85 7.78 13.27 4.72
C GLU A 85 6.51 12.51 5.10
N ARG A 86 5.61 12.27 4.14
CA ARG A 86 4.37 11.52 4.33
C ARG A 86 4.45 10.09 3.82
N LEU A 87 5.53 9.74 3.13
CA LEU A 87 5.86 8.37 2.78
C LEU A 87 6.59 7.71 3.94
N ILE A 88 6.46 6.40 4.04
CA ILE A 88 7.08 5.60 5.09
C ILE A 88 7.90 4.50 4.42
N PRO A 89 9.21 4.41 4.70
CA PRO A 89 10.01 3.32 4.16
C PRO A 89 9.45 2.01 4.70
N PHE A 90 9.39 0.99 3.83
CA PHE A 90 8.98 -0.33 4.24
C PHE A 90 10.03 -0.93 5.18
N GLU A 91 9.55 -1.53 6.27
CA GLU A 91 10.33 -2.20 7.31
C GLU A 91 9.54 -3.45 7.74
N ASP A 92 10.20 -4.41 8.39
CA ASP A 92 9.60 -5.69 8.79
C ASP A 92 8.32 -5.55 9.62
N LYS A 93 8.20 -4.48 10.42
CA LYS A 93 6.97 -4.18 11.19
C LYS A 93 5.73 -3.98 10.31
N TYR A 94 5.91 -3.69 9.03
CA TYR A 94 4.85 -3.52 8.03
C TYR A 94 4.58 -4.77 7.19
N ILE A 95 5.26 -5.91 7.44
CA ILE A 95 4.93 -7.20 6.81
C ILE A 95 3.43 -7.53 6.89
N PRO A 96 2.71 -7.32 8.01
CA PRO A 96 1.29 -7.66 8.03
C PRO A 96 0.42 -6.74 7.14
N CYS A 97 0.93 -5.58 6.68
CA CYS A 97 0.23 -4.77 5.67
C CYS A 97 0.16 -5.44 4.30
N LEU A 98 1.18 -6.24 3.94
CA LEU A 98 1.17 -7.08 2.73
C LEU A 98 0.12 -8.20 2.86
N GLN A 99 -0.14 -8.64 4.09
CA GLN A 99 -1.25 -9.53 4.39
C GLN A 99 -2.59 -8.79 4.48
N GLY A 100 -2.70 -7.54 4.02
CA GLY A 100 -3.92 -6.72 3.87
C GLY A 100 -4.43 -6.04 5.15
N TYR A 101 -5.73 -5.72 5.19
CA TYR A 101 -6.25 -4.74 6.15
C TYR A 101 -6.02 -5.14 7.62
N GLN A 102 -5.20 -4.34 8.31
CA GLN A 102 -5.00 -4.44 9.74
C GLN A 102 -6.19 -3.78 10.44
N THR A 103 -7.18 -4.57 10.86
CA THR A 103 -8.16 -4.10 11.83
C THR A 103 -7.52 -4.14 13.22
N ASN A 104 -7.49 -3.03 13.95
CA ASN A 104 -7.24 -3.02 15.41
C ASN A 104 -8.35 -3.72 16.22
N LYS A 105 -9.10 -4.65 15.62
CA LYS A 105 -10.01 -5.52 16.38
C LYS A 105 -9.14 -6.50 17.12
N VAL A 106 -8.76 -6.10 18.34
CA VAL A 106 -8.39 -7.02 19.41
C VAL A 106 -9.52 -8.05 19.46
N SER A 107 -9.27 -9.26 19.00
CA SER A 107 -10.12 -10.39 19.32
C SER A 107 -10.14 -10.45 20.84
N LYS A 108 -11.25 -10.09 21.48
CA LYS A 108 -11.48 -10.47 22.87
C LYS A 108 -11.39 -11.98 22.87
N VAL A 109 -10.29 -12.52 23.36
CA VAL A 109 -10.23 -13.91 23.78
C VAL A 109 -11.17 -13.95 24.98
N GLU A 110 -12.38 -14.46 24.78
CA GLU A 110 -13.18 -14.96 25.89
C GLU A 110 -12.37 -16.12 26.47
N ILE A 111 -11.71 -15.84 27.60
CA ILE A 111 -11.16 -16.88 28.45
C ILE A 111 -12.38 -17.48 29.14
N ASP A 112 -12.94 -18.53 28.55
CA ASP A 112 -13.89 -19.39 29.22
C ASP A 112 -13.16 -20.05 30.40
N ASN A 113 -13.37 -19.48 31.59
CA ASN A 113 -13.07 -20.17 32.84
C ASN A 113 -14.15 -21.22 33.07
N ILE A 114 -13.85 -22.48 32.77
CA ILE A 114 -14.50 -23.66 33.37
C ILE A 114 -13.41 -24.66 33.76
#